data_AF-U6EBX9-F1
#
_entry.id   AF-U6EBX9-F1
#
_cell.length_a   1.000
_cell.length_b   1.000
_cell.length_c   1.000
_cell.angle_alpha   90.00
_cell.angle_beta   90.00
_cell.angle_gamma   90.00
#
_symmetry.space_group_name_H-M   'P 1'
#
loop_
_entity.id
_entity.type
_entity.pdbx_description
1 polymer ?
#
loop_
_entity_poly.entity_id
_entity_poly.type
_entity_poly.pdbx_seq_one_letter_code
_entity_poly.pdbx_strand_id
1 'polypeptide(L)'
;MAKIVFHRVSGSKKKDKSIEVDDKYIRLQNRSEGALIVKFRGPEADLMEIHDFFAALDDAESVPVDIDSTGPVEYYFRGISPLKDETDEGFPIKTFDVTLQLRRELL
;
A
#
# COMPACT_ATOMS: atom_id res chain seq x y z
N MET A 1 14.41 0.52 -11.20
CA MET A 1 13.58 0.68 -10.00
C MET A 1 12.16 0.63 -10.49
N ALA A 2 11.47 -0.45 -10.17
CA ALA A 2 10.05 -0.56 -10.47
C ALA A 2 9.29 0.40 -9.55
N LYS A 3 8.20 0.97 -10.07
CA LYS A 3 7.34 1.88 -9.32
C LYS A 3 6.01 1.20 -9.08
N ILE A 4 5.53 1.29 -7.85
CA ILE A 4 4.22 0.78 -7.46
C ILE A 4 3.34 1.97 -7.13
N VAL A 5 2.24 2.12 -7.85
CA VAL A 5 1.30 3.22 -7.67
C VAL A 5 0.04 2.69 -7.00
N PHE A 6 -0.31 3.28 -5.87
CA PHE A 6 -1.57 3.01 -5.17
C PHE A 6 -2.53 4.15 -5.42
N HIS A 7 -3.72 3.83 -5.91
CA HIS A 7 -4.77 4.81 -6.15
C HIS A 7 -5.80 4.73 -5.02
N ARG A 8 -6.32 5.88 -4.61
CA ARG A 8 -7.47 6.00 -3.74
C ARG A 8 -8.66 6.44 -4.57
N VAL A 9 -9.70 5.61 -4.65
CA VAL A 9 -10.94 5.95 -5.36
C VAL A 9 -12.02 6.28 -4.33
N SER A 10 -12.21 7.58 -4.09
CA SER A 10 -13.33 8.06 -3.27
C SER A 10 -14.58 8.15 -4.16
N GLY A 11 -15.71 7.59 -3.72
CA GLY A 11 -17.00 7.68 -4.42
C GLY A 11 -17.52 9.11 -4.70
N SER A 12 -16.82 10.13 -4.20
CA SER A 12 -17.02 11.53 -4.55
C SER A 12 -15.89 12.01 -5.48
N LYS A 13 -16.25 12.42 -6.71
CA LYS A 13 -15.43 12.89 -7.87
C LYS A 13 -14.32 13.94 -7.60
N LYS A 14 -13.98 14.25 -6.34
CA LYS A 14 -13.11 15.37 -5.94
C LYS A 14 -11.78 14.96 -5.29
N LYS A 15 -11.49 13.67 -5.04
CA LYS A 15 -10.27 13.28 -4.30
C LYS A 15 -9.68 11.93 -4.75
N ASP A 16 -9.57 11.71 -6.06
CA ASP A 16 -8.66 10.66 -6.53
C ASP A 16 -7.24 11.09 -6.19
N LYS A 17 -6.62 10.39 -5.24
CA LYS A 17 -5.21 10.59 -4.85
C LYS A 17 -4.44 9.35 -5.21
N SER A 18 -3.20 9.51 -5.63
CA SER A 18 -2.28 8.40 -5.83
C SER A 18 -1.01 8.64 -5.05
N ILE A 19 -0.40 7.56 -4.57
CA ILE A 19 0.94 7.59 -4.02
C ILE A 19 1.82 6.63 -4.82
N GLU A 20 2.99 7.13 -5.21
CA GLU A 20 4.01 6.34 -5.90
C GLU A 20 5.05 5.90 -4.89
N VAL A 21 5.32 4.60 -4.85
CA VAL A 21 6.29 4.00 -3.93
C VAL A 21 7.36 3.28 -4.74
N ASP A 22 8.62 3.57 -4.41
CA ASP A 22 9.78 2.89 -4.98
C ASP A 22 9.86 1.45 -4.47
N ASP A 23 10.13 0.50 -5.36
CA ASP A 23 10.24 -0.93 -5.05
C ASP A 23 11.22 -1.24 -3.91
N LYS A 24 12.23 -0.39 -3.67
CA LYS A 24 13.18 -0.56 -2.56
C LYS A 24 12.53 -0.49 -1.17
N TYR A 25 11.38 0.20 -1.05
CA TYR A 25 10.70 0.42 0.23
C TYR A 25 9.55 -0.55 0.49
N ILE A 26 9.28 -1.45 -0.44
CA ILE A 26 8.07 -2.27 -0.45
C ILE A 26 8.38 -3.74 -0.72
N ARG A 27 7.74 -4.62 0.03
CA ARG A 27 7.72 -6.06 -0.23
C ARG A 27 6.29 -6.54 -0.33
N LEU A 28 5.95 -7.12 -1.47
CA LEU A 28 4.65 -7.72 -1.72
C LEU A 28 4.66 -9.18 -1.24
N GLN A 29 3.74 -9.51 -0.34
CA GLN A 29 3.52 -10.88 0.13
C GLN A 29 2.10 -11.33 -0.24
N ASN A 30 2.01 -12.08 -1.33
CA ASN A 30 0.76 -12.76 -1.69
C ASN A 30 0.45 -13.87 -0.69
N ARG A 31 -0.76 -13.85 -0.15
CA ARG A 31 -1.33 -14.92 0.67
C ARG A 31 -2.29 -15.75 -0.19
N SER A 32 -2.51 -16.99 0.24
CA SER A 32 -3.60 -17.81 -0.29
C SER A 32 -4.93 -17.03 -0.21
N GLU A 33 -5.84 -17.26 -1.16
CA GLU A 33 -7.18 -16.63 -1.21
C GLU A 33 -7.25 -15.17 -1.68
N GLY A 34 -6.15 -14.63 -2.24
CA GLY A 34 -6.16 -13.31 -2.87
C GLY A 34 -5.96 -12.14 -1.91
N ALA A 35 -5.54 -12.40 -0.67
CA ALA A 35 -5.02 -11.36 0.20
C ALA A 35 -3.58 -11.00 -0.20
N LEU A 36 -3.30 -9.71 -0.29
CA LEU A 36 -1.99 -9.14 -0.56
C LEU A 36 -1.55 -8.34 0.67
N ILE A 37 -0.46 -8.76 1.30
CA ILE A 37 0.17 -7.98 2.38
C ILE A 37 1.29 -7.17 1.75
N VAL A 38 1.18 -5.85 1.87
CA VAL A 38 2.18 -4.90 1.40
C VAL A 38 2.98 -4.45 2.60
N LYS A 39 4.26 -4.82 2.66
CA LYS A 39 5.15 -4.45 3.76
C LYS A 39 6.00 -3.27 3.36
N PHE A 40 5.95 -2.21 4.13
CA PHE A 40 6.75 -1.01 3.93
C PHE A 40 7.92 -0.97 4.91
N ARG A 41 9.09 -0.60 4.42
CA ARG A 41 10.32 -0.46 5.20
C ARG A 41 11.19 0.64 4.62
N GLY A 42 11.55 1.63 5.42
CA GLY A 42 12.39 2.73 4.95
C GLY A 42 12.61 3.84 5.97
N PRO A 43 13.25 4.94 5.55
CA PRO A 43 13.41 6.14 6.37
C PRO A 43 12.05 6.70 6.79
N GLU A 44 11.99 7.30 7.99
CA GLU A 44 10.75 7.87 8.54
C GLU A 44 10.10 8.89 7.61
N ALA A 45 10.88 9.78 7.01
CA ALA A 45 10.34 10.83 6.12
C ALA A 45 9.54 10.27 4.94
N ASP A 46 10.04 9.20 4.31
CA ASP A 46 9.38 8.55 3.17
C ASP A 46 8.18 7.70 3.63
N LEU A 47 8.31 6.99 4.77
CA LEU A 47 7.27 6.09 5.26
C LEU A 47 6.07 6.81 5.89
N MET A 48 6.26 7.99 6.46
CA MET A 48 5.17 8.75 7.07
C MET A 48 4.13 9.19 6.03
N GLU A 49 4.56 9.64 4.85
CA GLU A 49 3.65 10.02 3.77
C GLU A 49 2.84 8.81 3.27
N ILE A 50 3.51 7.66 3.12
CA ILE A 50 2.86 6.40 2.71
C ILE A 50 1.87 5.93 3.76
N HIS A 51 2.27 5.97 5.04
CA HIS A 51 1.39 5.60 6.14
C HIS A 51 0.14 6.47 6.18
N ASP A 52 0.29 7.80 6.10
CA ASP A 52 -0.84 8.73 6.14
C ASP A 52 -1.80 8.56 4.96
N PHE A 53 -1.31 8.16 3.79
CA PHE A 53 -2.15 7.80 2.66
C PHE A 53 -3.10 6.65 3.00
N PHE A 54 -2.58 5.55 3.55
CA PHE A 54 -3.38 4.36 3.89
C PHE A 54 -4.19 4.52 5.18
N ALA A 55 -3.68 5.26 6.17
CA ALA A 55 -4.41 5.58 7.40
C ALA A 55 -5.65 6.45 7.16
N ALA A 56 -5.71 7.14 6.02
CA ALA A 56 -6.86 7.92 5.60
C ALA A 56 -7.92 7.10 4.84
N LEU A 57 -7.71 5.81 4.60
CA LEU A 57 -8.66 4.92 3.93
C LEU A 57 -9.62 4.28 4.92
N ASP A 58 -10.87 4.14 4.51
CA ASP A 58 -11.87 3.37 5.25
C ASP A 58 -11.81 1.87 4.88
N ASP A 59 -12.28 0.99 5.78
CA ASP A 59 -12.38 -0.45 5.47
C ASP A 59 -13.21 -0.69 4.20
N ALA A 60 -12.74 -1.61 3.36
CA ALA A 60 -13.30 -1.93 2.06
C ALA A 60 -13.30 -0.79 1.02
N GLU A 61 -12.56 0.32 1.25
CA GLU A 61 -12.30 1.33 0.21
C GLU A 61 -11.49 0.70 -0.95
N SER A 62 -11.82 1.08 -2.20
CA SER A 62 -11.13 0.55 -3.39
C SER A 62 -9.75 1.17 -3.50
N VAL A 63 -8.75 0.30 -3.63
CA VAL A 63 -7.35 0.65 -3.84
C VAL A 63 -6.85 -0.04 -5.10
N PRO A 64 -7.01 0.58 -6.28
CA PRO A 64 -6.35 0.10 -7.49
C PRO A 64 -4.83 0.18 -7.32
N VAL A 65 -4.13 -0.89 -7.67
CA VAL A 65 -2.66 -0.98 -7.58
C VAL A 65 -2.09 -1.20 -8.97
N ASP A 66 -1.27 -0.28 -9.45
CA ASP A 66 -0.52 -0.42 -10.69
C ASP A 66 0.94 -0.72 -10.37
N ILE A 67 1.44 -1.84 -10.88
CA ILE A 67 2.83 -2.28 -10.70
C ILE A 67 3.51 -2.13 -12.06
N ASP A 68 4.51 -1.26 -12.12
CA ASP A 68 5.35 -1.07 -13.31
C ASP A 68 4.55 -0.73 -14.59
N SER A 69 3.44 0.00 -14.47
CA SER A 69 2.56 0.39 -15.58
C SER A 69 1.97 -0.81 -16.36
N THR A 70 1.80 -1.96 -15.70
CA THR A 70 1.18 -3.15 -16.30
C THR A 70 -0.35 -3.07 -16.31
N GLY A 71 -0.91 -2.06 -15.64
CA GLY A 71 -2.33 -1.80 -15.53
C GLY A 71 -2.84 -1.99 -14.10
N PRO A 72 -3.84 -1.20 -13.67
CA PRO A 72 -4.33 -1.24 -12.30
C PRO A 72 -5.09 -2.53 -12.02
N VAL A 73 -4.71 -3.20 -10.94
CA VAL A 73 -5.45 -4.33 -10.35
C VAL A 73 -6.28 -3.81 -9.18
N GLU A 74 -7.58 -4.10 -9.18
CA GLU A 74 -8.50 -3.65 -8.12
C GLU A 74 -8.34 -4.47 -6.84
N TYR A 75 -7.99 -3.79 -5.75
CA TYR A 75 -8.01 -4.34 -4.40
C TYR A 75 -8.96 -3.56 -3.49
N TYR A 76 -9.33 -4.17 -2.38
CA TYR A 76 -9.98 -3.51 -1.26
C TYR A 76 -9.01 -3.36 -0.09
N PHE A 77 -9.01 -2.19 0.53
CA PHE A 77 -8.30 -1.97 1.78
C PHE A 77 -8.96 -2.77 2.91
N ARG A 78 -8.13 -3.47 3.71
CA ARG A 78 -8.58 -4.25 4.88
C ARG A 78 -7.97 -3.80 6.20
N GLY A 79 -7.03 -2.86 6.14
CA GLY A 79 -6.39 -2.33 7.33
C GLY A 79 -4.90 -2.08 7.16
N ILE A 80 -4.38 -1.32 8.11
CA ILE A 80 -2.97 -0.94 8.25
C ILE A 80 -2.50 -1.33 9.65
N SER A 81 -1.29 -1.87 9.75
CA SER A 81 -0.65 -2.15 11.04
C SER A 81 -0.08 -0.86 11.65
N PRO A 82 0.07 -0.76 12.97
CA PRO A 82 0.78 0.35 13.58
C PRO A 82 2.23 0.45 13.06
N LEU A 83 2.73 1.68 12.96
CA LEU A 83 4.14 1.96 12.69
C LEU A 83 5.03 1.37 13.79
N LYS A 84 6.14 0.78 13.37
CA LYS A 84 7.17 0.24 14.26
C LYS A 84 8.51 0.89 13.98
N ASP A 85 9.25 1.09 15.05
CA ASP A 85 10.65 1.51 15.03
C ASP A 85 11.56 0.29 14.89
N GLU A 86 12.45 0.33 13.89
CA GLU A 86 13.48 -0.68 13.67
C GLU A 86 14.84 -0.02 13.42
N THR A 87 15.88 -0.84 13.39
CA THR A 87 17.22 -0.43 13.01
C THR A 87 17.72 -1.32 11.88
N ASP A 88 18.17 -0.71 10.78
CA ASP A 88 18.79 -1.41 9.66
C ASP A 88 20.22 -0.91 9.51
N GLU A 89 21.20 -1.81 9.68
CA GLU A 89 22.63 -1.47 9.61
C GLU A 89 23.08 -0.28 10.48
N GLY A 90 22.38 -0.05 11.61
CA GLY A 90 22.65 1.06 12.53
C GLY A 90 21.88 2.35 12.23
N PHE A 91 21.05 2.38 11.18
CA PHE A 91 20.18 3.51 10.84
C PHE A 91 18.75 3.27 11.33
N PRO A 92 18.11 4.29 11.92
CA PRO A 92 16.70 4.19 12.32
C PRO A 92 15.82 4.12 11.07
N ILE A 93 14.92 3.14 11.06
CA ILE A 93 13.94 2.93 10.01
C ILE A 93 12.56 2.69 10.62
N LYS A 94 11.52 2.91 9.81
CA LYS A 94 10.15 2.56 10.17
C LYS A 94 9.68 1.35 9.35
N THR A 95 8.82 0.54 9.95
CA THR A 95 8.11 -0.54 9.26
C THR A 95 6.62 -0.51 9.56
N PHE A 96 5.80 -0.85 8.57
CA PHE A 96 4.37 -1.12 8.73
C PHE A 96 3.85 -1.97 7.57
N ASP A 97 2.72 -2.64 7.78
CA ASP A 97 2.09 -3.52 6.81
C ASP A 97 0.70 -2.99 6.47
N VAL A 98 0.33 -3.08 5.19
CA VAL A 98 -1.03 -2.84 4.70
C VAL A 98 -1.59 -4.15 4.18
N THR A 99 -2.83 -4.44 4.55
CA THR A 99 -3.55 -5.61 4.05
C THR A 99 -4.53 -5.18 2.98
N LEU A 100 -4.37 -5.75 1.79
CA LEU A 100 -5.24 -5.57 0.64
C LEU A 100 -5.91 -6.91 0.30
N GLN A 101 -7.15 -6.87 -0.19
CA GLN A 101 -7.87 -8.05 -0.64
C GLN A 101 -8.22 -7.88 -2.12
N LEU A 102 -7.80 -8.83 -2.95
CA LEU A 102 -8.11 -8.82 -4.37
C LEU A 102 -9.62 -8.81 -4.58
N ARG A 103 -10.10 -7.87 -5.39
CA ARG A 103 -11.49 -7.85 -5.84
C ARG A 103 -11.67 -8.96 -6.87
N ARG A 104 -12.14 -10.13 -6.42
CA ARG A 104 -12.59 -11.18 -7.34
C ARG A 104 -13.96 -10.81 -7.87
N GLU A 105 -14.05 -10.59 -9.17
CA GLU A 105 -15.34 -10.68 -9.85
C GLU A 105 -15.76 -12.15 -9.80
N LEU A 106 -16.92 -12.42 -9.18
CA LEU A 106 -17.58 -13.71 -9.30
C LEU A 106 -18.02 -13.82 -10.77
N LEU A 107 -17.24 -14.53 -11.58
CA LEU A 107 -17.67 -15.04 -12.88
C LEU A 107 -18.65 -16.20 -12.69
#